data_AF-A0A7S3GCY5-F1
#
_entry.id   AF-A0A7S3GCY5-F1
#
_cell.length_a   1.000
_cell.length_b   1.000
_cell.length_c   1.000
_cell.angle_alpha   90.00
_cell.angle_beta   90.00
_cell.angle_gamma   90.00
#
_symmetry.space_group_name_H-M   'P 1'
#
loop_
_entity.id
_entity.type
_entity.pdbx_description
1 polymer ?
#
loop_
_entity_poly.entity_id
_entity_poly.type
_entity_poly.pdbx_seq_one_letter_code
_entity_poly.pdbx_strand_id
1 'polypeptide(L)'
;RGVTISLDGLNIVASARSNGNLLSDFGSILVWTRSGRTVPFQSSDSVKLIDPLGMPEDNLGFGAASISADGLIIVAGEQGFDGIGVDSGAVMVWERSSKSVSF
;
A
#
# COMPACT_ATOMS: atom_id res chain seq x y z
N ARG A 1 -4.40 9.12 -5.91
CA ARG A 1 -3.67 7.87 -6.22
C ARG A 1 -2.24 8.21 -6.57
N GLY A 2 -1.30 7.75 -5.74
CA GLY A 2 0.12 8.03 -5.88
C GLY A 2 0.95 6.77 -6.09
N VAL A 3 2.19 6.98 -6.54
CA VAL A 3 3.25 5.98 -6.63
C VAL A 3 4.49 6.54 -5.95
N THR A 4 5.20 5.70 -5.20
CA THR A 4 6.46 6.05 -4.53
C THR A 4 7.47 4.90 -4.66
N ILE A 5 8.74 5.21 -4.40
CA ILE A 5 9.84 4.25 -4.41
C ILE A 5 10.76 4.49 -3.21
N SER A 6 11.25 3.42 -2.60
CA SER A 6 12.22 3.52 -1.49
C SER A 6 13.56 4.12 -1.98
N LEU A 7 14.33 4.73 -1.06
CA LEU A 7 15.60 5.40 -1.42
C LEU A 7 16.63 4.43 -2.00
N ASP A 8 16.62 3.18 -1.56
CA ASP A 8 17.44 2.13 -2.14
C ASP A 8 17.00 1.72 -3.57
N GLY A 9 15.83 2.19 -4.03
CA GLY A 9 15.27 1.91 -5.34
C GLY A 9 14.80 0.47 -5.51
N LEU A 10 14.62 -0.30 -4.43
CA LEU A 10 14.29 -1.74 -4.49
C LEU A 10 12.81 -2.03 -4.35
N ASN A 11 12.01 -1.10 -3.82
CA ASN A 11 10.60 -1.30 -3.57
C ASN A 11 9.79 -0.16 -4.18
N ILE A 12 8.79 -0.48 -5.01
CA ILE A 12 7.79 0.46 -5.49
C ILE A 12 6.49 0.18 -4.77
N VAL A 13 5.81 1.25 -4.35
CA VAL A 13 4.49 1.19 -3.73
C VAL A 13 3.52 2.04 -4.53
N ALA A 14 2.37 1.50 -4.90
CA ALA A 14 1.33 2.23 -5.62
C ALA A 14 -0.05 1.99 -5.01
N SER A 15 -0.86 3.04 -4.98
CA SER A 15 -2.26 2.94 -4.55
C SER A 15 -3.18 2.50 -5.71
N ALA A 16 -4.07 1.55 -5.45
CA ALA A 16 -5.06 1.03 -6.38
C ALA A 16 -6.49 1.19 -5.82
N ARG A 17 -7.49 1.33 -6.70
CA ARG A 17 -8.89 1.62 -6.29
C ARG A 17 -9.58 0.47 -5.56
N SER A 18 -9.24 -0.75 -5.96
CA SER A 18 -9.99 -1.95 -5.61
C SER A 18 -9.03 -2.92 -4.93
N ASN A 19 -9.50 -3.57 -3.87
CA ASN A 19 -8.83 -4.71 -3.27
C ASN A 19 -9.12 -6.02 -4.01
N GLY A 20 -10.03 -6.04 -4.99
CA GLY A 20 -10.50 -7.25 -5.68
C GLY A 20 -11.94 -7.62 -5.34
N ASN A 21 -12.59 -6.90 -4.44
CA ASN A 21 -14.04 -7.01 -4.24
C ASN A 21 -14.82 -6.34 -5.37
N LEU A 22 -16.06 -6.84 -5.59
CA LEU A 22 -16.98 -6.34 -6.62
C LEU A 22 -17.63 -5.00 -6.24
N LEU A 23 -17.60 -4.64 -4.96
CA LEU A 23 -18.05 -3.36 -4.43
C LEU A 23 -16.93 -2.31 -4.60
N SER A 24 -17.30 -1.07 -4.89
CA SER A 24 -16.36 0.00 -5.22
C SER A 24 -15.61 0.53 -4.00
N ASP A 25 -14.43 1.10 -4.25
CA ASP A 25 -13.77 2.08 -3.37
C ASP A 25 -13.25 1.61 -2.00
N PHE A 26 -12.99 0.31 -1.83
CA PHE A 26 -12.20 -0.18 -0.69
C PHE A 26 -10.76 0.35 -0.71
N GLY A 27 -10.16 0.44 -1.91
CA GLY A 27 -8.74 0.72 -2.06
C GLY A 27 -7.83 -0.51 -1.81
N SER A 28 -6.60 -0.45 -2.30
CA SER A 28 -5.51 -1.38 -1.95
C SER A 28 -4.16 -0.77 -2.26
N ILE A 29 -3.11 -1.35 -1.70
CA ILE A 29 -1.72 -0.96 -1.97
C ILE A 29 -1.02 -2.10 -2.68
N LEU A 30 -0.39 -1.82 -3.81
CA LEU A 30 0.43 -2.77 -4.55
C LEU A 30 1.91 -2.48 -4.28
N VAL A 31 2.66 -3.54 -3.99
CA VAL A 31 4.09 -3.47 -3.67
C VAL A 31 4.87 -4.36 -4.61
N TRP A 32 5.81 -3.78 -5.35
CA TRP A 32 6.77 -4.54 -6.16
C TRP A 32 8.14 -4.47 -5.51
N THR A 33 8.81 -5.61 -5.44
CA THR A 33 10.18 -5.72 -4.91
C THR A 33 11.09 -6.32 -5.98
N ARG A 34 12.34 -5.85 -6.03
CA ARG A 34 13.40 -6.44 -6.85
C ARG A 34 14.64 -6.70 -6.01
N SER A 35 15.42 -7.70 -6.40
CA SER A 35 16.61 -8.11 -5.66
C SER A 35 17.82 -7.17 -5.82
N GLY A 36 17.79 -6.25 -6.80
CA GLY A 36 18.86 -5.28 -7.03
C GLY A 36 18.47 -4.21 -8.04
N ARG A 37 19.20 -3.08 -8.05
CA ARG A 37 18.87 -1.93 -8.91
C ARG A 37 18.95 -2.20 -10.41
N THR A 38 19.72 -3.21 -10.81
CA THR A 38 19.87 -3.64 -12.21
C THR A 38 18.84 -4.69 -12.62
N VAL A 39 18.11 -5.26 -11.66
CA VAL A 39 17.04 -6.22 -11.92
C VAL A 39 15.77 -5.45 -12.29
N PRO A 40 15.09 -5.76 -13.41
CA PRO A 40 13.81 -5.13 -13.74
C PRO A 40 12.72 -5.55 -12.76
N PHE A 41 11.82 -4.63 -12.42
CA PHE A 41 10.58 -4.99 -11.74
C PHE A 41 9.71 -5.85 -12.68
N GLN A 42 9.18 -6.95 -12.16
CA GLN A 42 8.23 -7.78 -12.90
C GLN A 42 6.81 -7.37 -12.52
N SER A 43 6.01 -6.99 -13.51
CA SER A 43 4.64 -6.50 -13.26
C SER A 43 3.74 -7.53 -12.55
N SER A 44 4.00 -8.83 -12.74
CA SER A 44 3.28 -9.95 -12.13
C SER A 44 3.56 -10.16 -10.64
N ASP A 45 4.67 -9.63 -10.13
CA ASP A 45 5.22 -10.05 -8.83
C ASP A 45 4.82 -9.07 -7.71
N SER A 46 3.71 -8.35 -7.89
CA SER A 46 3.20 -7.45 -6.86
C SER A 46 2.57 -8.22 -5.70
N VAL A 47 2.90 -7.81 -4.48
CA VAL A 47 2.07 -8.11 -3.31
C VAL A 47 0.96 -7.08 -3.23
N LYS A 48 -0.25 -7.51 -2.86
CA LYS A 48 -1.37 -6.62 -2.57
C LYS A 48 -1.60 -6.56 -1.07
N LEU A 49 -1.54 -5.36 -0.52
CA LEU A 49 -1.89 -5.05 0.86
C LEU A 49 -3.28 -4.40 0.90
N ILE A 50 -4.06 -4.82 1.89
CA ILE A 50 -5.45 -4.40 2.10
C ILE A 50 -5.65 -4.17 3.60
N ASP A 51 -6.64 -3.37 3.97
CA ASP A 51 -7.22 -3.47 5.30
C ASP A 51 -8.13 -4.71 5.34
N PRO A 52 -7.84 -5.72 6.19
CA PRO A 52 -8.69 -6.89 6.35
C PRO A 52 -10.08 -6.58 6.94
N LEU A 53 -10.24 -5.43 7.59
CA LEU A 53 -11.51 -4.96 8.15
C LEU A 53 -12.15 -3.84 7.30
N GLY A 54 -11.47 -3.41 6.24
CA GLY A 54 -11.88 -2.27 5.43
C GLY A 54 -13.24 -2.51 4.78
N MET A 55 -14.05 -1.47 4.74
CA MET A 55 -15.39 -1.43 4.19
C MET A 55 -15.40 -0.74 2.81
N PRO A 56 -16.47 -0.87 2.02
CA PRO A 56 -16.65 -0.02 0.85
C PRO A 56 -16.56 1.46 1.25
N GLU A 57 -15.97 2.29 0.39
CA GLU A 57 -15.82 3.74 0.59
C GLU A 57 -14.76 4.17 1.62
N ASP A 58 -14.09 3.25 2.34
CA ASP A 58 -12.95 3.60 3.22
C ASP A 58 -11.75 4.15 2.44
N ASN A 59 -11.67 3.84 1.13
CA ASN A 59 -10.80 4.52 0.18
C ASN A 59 -9.29 4.40 0.52
N LEU A 60 -8.83 3.20 0.88
CA LEU A 60 -7.41 2.94 1.17
C LEU A 60 -6.49 3.39 0.02
N GLY A 61 -5.57 4.29 0.32
CA GLY A 61 -4.61 4.84 -0.63
C GLY A 61 -5.19 5.91 -1.58
N PHE A 62 -6.35 6.50 -1.27
CA PHE A 62 -6.97 7.54 -2.12
C PHE A 62 -6.06 8.74 -2.38
N GLY A 63 -5.32 9.21 -1.36
CA GLY A 63 -4.28 10.23 -1.50
C GLY A 63 -3.01 9.66 -2.15
N ALA A 64 -2.20 8.98 -1.36
CA ALA A 64 -1.03 8.21 -1.78
C ALA A 64 -0.63 7.25 -0.65
N ALA A 65 0.14 6.22 -1.00
CA ALA A 65 0.94 5.48 -0.04
C ALA A 65 2.38 6.02 -0.02
N SER A 66 3.04 5.90 1.12
CA SER A 66 4.44 6.23 1.30
C SER A 66 5.23 5.01 1.75
N ILE A 67 6.52 4.99 1.41
CA ILE A 67 7.46 3.98 1.87
C ILE A 67 8.67 4.69 2.48
N SER A 68 9.11 4.18 3.62
CA SER A 68 10.33 4.59 4.31
C SER A 68 11.58 4.45 3.42
N ALA A 69 12.60 5.25 3.71
CA ALA A 69 13.85 5.26 2.94
C ALA A 69 14.55 3.89 2.94
N ASP A 70 14.48 3.17 4.06
CA ASP A 70 15.00 1.82 4.20
C ASP A 70 14.08 0.74 3.62
N GLY A 71 12.87 1.09 3.16
CA GLY A 71 11.93 0.18 2.54
C GLY A 71 11.27 -0.81 3.50
N LEU A 72 11.30 -0.59 4.82
CA LEU A 72 10.75 -1.53 5.81
C LEU A 72 9.33 -1.19 6.27
N ILE A 73 8.95 0.08 6.17
CA ILE A 73 7.64 0.60 6.59
C ILE A 73 6.90 1.18 5.38
N ILE A 74 5.66 0.76 5.19
CA ILE A 74 4.70 1.34 4.24
C ILE A 74 3.55 1.95 5.05
N VAL A 75 3.11 3.15 4.67
CA VAL A 75 1.94 3.80 5.25
C VAL A 75 0.96 4.24 4.17
N ALA A 76 -0.33 4.11 4.43
CA ALA A 76 -1.38 4.60 3.53
C ALA A 76 -2.58 5.07 4.34
N GLY A 77 -3.21 6.15 3.89
CA GLY A 77 -4.43 6.67 4.51
C GLY A 77 -5.69 6.00 3.99
N GLU A 78 -6.70 5.91 4.84
CA GLU A 78 -8.07 5.51 4.55
C GLU A 78 -8.95 6.71 4.87
N GLN A 79 -9.42 7.41 3.84
CA GLN A 79 -10.10 8.69 4.07
C GLN A 79 -11.51 8.51 4.61
N GLY A 80 -12.22 7.47 4.19
CA GLY A 80 -13.61 7.21 4.56
C GLY A 80 -13.77 6.33 5.80
N PHE A 81 -12.69 6.02 6.51
CA PHE A 81 -12.76 5.11 7.64
C PHE A 81 -13.57 5.69 8.81
N ASP A 82 -14.57 4.95 9.26
CA ASP A 82 -15.60 5.40 10.21
C ASP A 82 -15.32 5.04 11.69
N GLY A 83 -14.11 4.62 12.03
CA GLY A 83 -13.82 4.00 13.34
C GLY A 83 -14.12 4.87 14.57
N ILE A 84 -13.95 6.19 14.50
CA ILE A 84 -14.24 7.12 15.62
C ILE A 84 -15.27 8.21 15.27
N GLY A 85 -15.90 8.10 14.11
CA GLY A 85 -16.86 9.08 13.58
C GLY A 85 -16.95 8.98 12.06
N VAL A 86 -17.97 9.59 11.48
CA VAL A 86 -18.19 9.57 10.02
C VAL A 86 -17.00 10.22 9.29
N ASP A 87 -16.44 9.51 8.31
CA ASP A 87 -15.27 9.88 7.51
C ASP A 87 -14.10 10.36 8.38
N SER A 88 -13.94 9.78 9.58
CA SER A 88 -12.91 10.19 10.54
C SER A 88 -11.48 9.92 10.05
N GLY A 89 -11.37 8.98 9.12
CA GLY A 89 -10.15 8.54 8.49
C GLY A 89 -9.26 7.69 9.40
N ALA A 90 -8.33 6.97 8.77
CA ALA A 90 -7.31 6.17 9.44
C ALA A 90 -6.01 6.14 8.64
N VAL A 91 -4.98 5.57 9.25
CA VAL A 91 -3.72 5.23 8.59
C VAL A 91 -3.41 3.77 8.85
N MET A 92 -3.22 3.03 7.77
CA MET A 92 -2.70 1.68 7.80
C MET A 92 -1.18 1.71 7.71
N VAL A 93 -0.54 0.88 8.53
CA VAL A 93 0.92 0.75 8.61
C VAL A 93 1.28 -0.72 8.43
N TRP A 94 2.16 -1.00 7.47
CA TRP A 94 2.76 -2.32 7.30
C TRP A 94 4.25 -2.24 7.58
N GLU A 95 4.72 -3.11 8.46
CA GLU A 95 6.12 -3.21 8.85
C GLU A 95 6.64 -4.61 8.60
N ARG A 96 7.86 -4.70 8.07
CA ARG A 96 8.61 -5.96 7.97
C ARG A 96 9.90 -5.89 8.75
N SER A 97 10.31 -7.01 9.34
CA SER A 97 11.51 -7.09 10.17
C SER A 97 12.82 -6.91 9.39
N SER A 98 12.83 -7.22 8.09
CA SER A 98 13.99 -7.03 7.22
C SER A 98 13.59 -7.03 5.74
N LYS A 99 14.53 -6.61 4.87
CA LYS A 99 14.33 -6.58 3.41
C LYS A 99 14.17 -7.95 2.75
N SER A 100 14.61 -9.02 3.40
CA SER A 100 14.49 -10.39 2.89
C SER A 100 13.10 -10.97 3.13
N VAL A 101 12.27 -10.31 3.94
CA VAL A 101 10.88 -10.70 4.19
C VAL A 101 9.99 -9.90 3.23
N SER A 102 9.05 -10.57 2.56
CA SER A 102 8.04 -9.88 1.76
C SER A 102 7.02 -9.20 2.67
N PHE A 103 6.37 -8.15 2.16
CA PHE A 103 5.13 -7.67 2.77
C PHE A 103 3.99 -8.67 2.55
#